data_AF-A0A3D4JEG5-F1
#
_entry.id   AF-A0A3D4JEG5-F1
#
_cell.length_a   1.000
_cell.length_b   1.000
_cell.length_c   1.000
_cell.angle_alpha   90.00
_cell.angle_beta   90.00
_cell.angle_gamma   90.00
#
_symmetry.space_group_name_H-M   'P 1'
#
loop_
_entity.id
_entity.type
_entity.pdbx_description
1 polymer ?
#
loop_
_entity_poly.entity_id
_entity_poly.type
_entity_poly.pdbx_seq_one_letter_code
_entity_poly.pdbx_strand_id
1 'polypeptide(L)'
;MDDLALLEKYEPVLRFAKSERFFPMAVEPYLEWCYFFASGPQGTAELFSHLNEPLIYKIGRLNSEQFFLRFVNKPLYDFDIWIWGGGISLVGIAASWFFGGMVWLEIAIAISLLVGLIIFMLASPIRLRIIPPFLAVIFFSVLAFVPIRFFLGEIPYVSLAVEYFVLLPIYLLILFYLLMRILKFYIEKVLPEGPGLAMDMLSQATEKIAQESYKQYQQILEKHQQPVYYGRIAREKDKEENEWTILQYHFFYAFNDWRLAANGMNHHEGDWEMVAVYLKNDKPYALLLSQHGAGNIEPWESVIKAIDKDGKETTHPVVYAALGSHANYSKPDVIRSPSMYKPGRVQRFLFWFDGLVHYLFLLFNPNQKARQIALKELQAKHAHVLAEEAFVTLKDEADHYIVSLPLEIASGDGFRVGFQGDNLKERVLKSSSYLKRVMSDRGVTRPKVKEWKRVLLNPEPDWVQYKGLWGVKSLLDDESGPPGPKWDRTKKNHNVKQRVRWSKPLSWLAELEKLKH
;
A
#
# COMPACT_ATOMS: atom_id res chain seq x y z
N MET A 1 11.26 -13.40 37.86
CA MET A 1 11.53 -13.72 36.45
C MET A 1 12.17 -12.48 35.85
N ASP A 2 13.28 -12.62 35.11
CA ASP A 2 13.90 -11.49 34.42
C ASP A 2 12.98 -10.92 33.33
N ASP A 3 13.12 -9.63 33.00
CA ASP A 3 12.27 -8.94 32.01
C ASP A 3 12.37 -9.62 30.64
N LEU A 4 13.57 -10.03 30.23
CA LEU A 4 13.76 -10.73 28.96
C LEU A 4 13.09 -12.11 28.97
N ALA A 5 13.17 -12.84 30.09
CA ALA A 5 12.52 -14.14 30.25
C ALA A 5 10.99 -14.02 30.25
N LEU A 6 10.45 -12.92 30.78
CA LEU A 6 9.01 -12.66 30.75
C LEU A 6 8.52 -12.33 29.34
N LEU A 7 9.29 -11.53 28.58
CA LEU A 7 9.02 -11.29 27.15
C LEU A 7 9.12 -12.59 26.34
N GLU A 8 10.13 -13.42 26.58
CA GLU A 8 10.27 -14.70 25.87
C GLU A 8 9.07 -15.63 26.16
N LYS A 9 8.61 -15.69 27.41
CA LYS A 9 7.46 -16.53 27.79
C LYS A 9 6.19 -16.20 27.00
N TYR A 10 5.93 -14.93 26.69
CA TYR A 10 4.74 -14.48 25.98
C TYR A 10 5.03 -13.96 24.56
N GLU A 11 6.19 -14.30 23.98
CA GLU A 11 6.58 -13.76 22.69
C GLU A 11 5.60 -14.20 21.59
N PRO A 12 5.17 -13.29 20.71
CA PRO A 12 4.19 -13.60 19.68
C PRO A 12 4.79 -14.47 18.56
N VAL A 13 3.95 -15.32 18.00
CA VAL A 13 4.19 -15.99 16.73
C VAL A 13 3.52 -15.18 15.63
N LEU A 14 4.29 -14.65 14.68
CA LEU A 14 3.73 -13.97 13.51
C LEU A 14 3.56 -14.94 12.34
N ARG A 15 2.36 -14.95 11.75
CA ARG A 15 2.04 -15.65 10.50
C ARG A 15 1.81 -14.65 9.37
N PHE A 16 2.52 -14.87 8.28
CA PHE A 16 2.51 -14.02 7.09
C PHE A 16 1.87 -14.75 5.91
N ALA A 17 1.33 -13.98 4.97
CA ALA A 17 0.87 -14.49 3.69
C ALA A 17 2.03 -15.07 2.85
N LYS A 18 1.73 -16.01 1.95
CA LYS A 18 2.75 -16.62 1.05
C LYS A 18 3.53 -15.58 0.25
N SER A 19 2.86 -14.50 -0.11
CA SER A 19 3.30 -13.40 -0.96
C SER A 19 3.87 -12.19 -0.21
N GLU A 20 4.09 -12.34 1.10
CA GLU A 20 4.72 -11.29 1.91
C GLU A 20 6.19 -11.10 1.52
N ARG A 21 6.58 -9.84 1.36
CA ARG A 21 7.93 -9.43 0.92
C ARG A 21 8.77 -8.89 2.06
N PHE A 22 8.15 -8.25 3.04
CA PHE A 22 8.86 -7.57 4.12
C PHE A 22 8.57 -8.28 5.44
N PHE A 23 9.63 -8.57 6.18
CA PHE A 23 9.56 -9.21 7.49
C PHE A 23 10.24 -8.32 8.54
N PRO A 24 9.88 -8.46 9.82
CA PRO A 24 10.47 -7.66 10.89
C PRO A 24 12.00 -7.74 10.88
N MET A 25 12.66 -6.60 10.99
CA MET A 25 14.11 -6.49 10.94
C MET A 25 14.65 -5.54 12.01
N ALA A 26 15.97 -5.59 12.21
CA ALA A 26 16.67 -4.59 13.00
C ALA A 26 16.55 -3.21 12.33
N VAL A 27 16.43 -2.17 13.13
CA VAL A 27 16.43 -0.76 12.73
C VAL A 27 17.81 -0.35 12.19
N GLU A 28 18.89 -0.86 12.79
CA GLU A 28 20.24 -0.39 12.53
C GLU A 28 20.65 -0.59 11.05
N PRO A 29 20.46 -1.77 10.43
CA PRO A 29 20.72 -1.93 9.00
C PRO A 29 19.83 -1.07 8.10
N TYR A 30 18.62 -0.69 8.52
CA TYR A 30 17.79 0.24 7.75
C TYR A 30 18.39 1.65 7.77
N LEU A 31 18.82 2.12 8.95
CA LEU A 31 19.44 3.43 9.12
C LEU A 31 20.77 3.57 8.37
N GLU A 32 21.53 2.48 8.22
CA GLU A 32 22.78 2.48 7.44
C GLU A 32 22.55 2.79 5.94
N TRP A 33 21.36 2.47 5.42
CA TRP A 33 20.98 2.74 4.03
C TRP A 33 20.23 4.05 3.86
N CYS A 34 19.65 4.57 4.95
CA CYS A 34 18.87 5.80 4.90
C CYS A 34 19.72 7.05 4.74
N TYR A 35 19.23 7.97 3.92
CA TYR A 35 19.66 9.36 3.96
C TYR A 35 18.65 10.18 4.75
N PHE A 36 19.10 11.33 5.20
CA PHE A 36 18.40 12.16 6.17
C PHE A 36 18.15 13.54 5.59
N PHE A 37 16.89 13.98 5.64
CA PHE A 37 16.46 15.23 5.02
C PHE A 37 15.63 16.08 5.97
N ALA A 38 15.86 17.39 5.93
CA ALA A 38 15.03 18.37 6.60
C ALA A 38 13.73 18.60 5.82
N SER A 39 12.63 18.75 6.53
CA SER A 39 11.31 19.10 5.97
C SER A 39 10.83 20.51 6.33
N GLY A 40 11.65 21.27 7.05
CA GLY A 40 11.35 22.65 7.43
C GLY A 40 12.57 23.44 7.92
N PRO A 41 12.38 24.75 8.21
CA PRO A 41 13.49 25.65 8.54
C PRO A 41 14.27 25.26 9.80
N GLN A 42 13.58 24.77 10.84
CA GLN A 42 14.23 24.34 12.08
C GLN A 42 15.08 23.10 11.85
N GLY A 43 14.53 22.10 11.15
CA GLY A 43 15.30 20.92 10.76
C GLY A 43 16.50 21.27 9.87
N THR A 44 16.36 22.28 8.99
CA THR A 44 17.46 22.73 8.13
C THR A 44 18.59 23.34 8.96
N ALA A 45 18.28 24.20 9.93
CA ALA A 45 19.27 24.78 10.83
C ALA A 45 20.00 23.72 11.67
N GLU A 46 19.26 22.74 12.20
CA GLU A 46 19.83 21.63 12.99
C GLU A 46 20.59 20.61 12.13
N LEU A 47 20.27 20.47 10.83
CA LEU A 47 21.05 19.64 9.92
C LEU A 47 22.49 20.16 9.80
N PHE A 48 22.67 21.47 9.70
CA PHE A 48 23.97 22.12 9.59
C PHE A 48 24.87 21.90 10.81
N SER A 49 24.32 21.81 12.03
CA SER A 49 25.12 21.59 13.25
C SER A 49 25.68 20.16 13.38
N HIS A 50 25.21 19.23 12.56
CA HIS A 50 25.56 17.80 12.64
C HIS A 50 25.90 17.20 11.27
N LEU A 51 26.58 17.95 10.39
CA LEU A 51 26.88 17.50 9.02
C LEU A 51 27.90 16.35 8.95
N ASN A 52 28.82 16.26 9.92
CA ASN A 52 29.97 15.34 9.87
C ASN A 52 29.74 14.04 10.66
N GLU A 53 28.55 13.80 11.17
CA GLU A 53 28.24 12.64 12.01
C GLU A 53 27.41 11.62 11.23
N PRO A 54 27.73 10.32 11.27
CA PRO A 54 26.89 9.29 10.68
C PRO A 54 25.48 9.30 11.27
N LEU A 55 24.47 9.02 10.43
CA LEU A 55 23.05 9.11 10.81
C LEU A 55 22.74 8.33 12.09
N ILE A 56 23.24 7.12 12.24
CA ILE A 56 22.97 6.25 13.39
C ILE A 56 23.36 6.87 14.74
N TYR A 57 24.42 7.69 14.79
CA TYR A 57 24.88 8.36 16.01
C TYR A 57 24.23 9.73 16.23
N LYS A 58 23.69 10.33 15.17
CA LYS A 58 23.03 11.64 15.19
C LYS A 58 21.55 11.52 15.52
N ILE A 59 20.89 10.47 15.05
CA ILE A 59 19.43 10.40 14.95
C ILE A 59 18.71 10.61 16.29
N GLY A 60 19.27 10.12 17.41
CA GLY A 60 18.68 10.29 18.74
C GLY A 60 18.97 11.64 19.41
N ARG A 61 19.92 12.42 18.89
CA ARG A 61 20.26 13.76 19.40
C ARG A 61 19.47 14.87 18.73
N LEU A 62 18.72 14.53 17.68
CA LEU A 62 17.86 15.46 16.97
C LEU A 62 16.67 15.89 17.82
N ASN A 63 16.54 17.19 18.02
CA ASN A 63 15.48 17.78 18.83
C ASN A 63 14.23 18.08 18.00
N SER A 64 14.42 18.49 16.74
CA SER A 64 13.33 18.82 15.83
C SER A 64 12.63 17.57 15.29
N GLU A 65 11.33 17.72 15.07
CA GLU A 65 10.45 16.79 14.38
C GLU A 65 10.42 17.01 12.86
N GLN A 66 11.05 18.07 12.36
CA GLN A 66 11.02 18.47 10.95
C GLN A 66 12.03 17.68 10.11
N PHE A 67 12.06 16.36 10.27
CA PHE A 67 12.96 15.46 9.55
C PHE A 67 12.22 14.25 8.99
N PHE A 68 12.77 13.71 7.90
CA PHE A 68 12.35 12.42 7.38
C PHE A 68 13.57 11.63 6.88
N LEU A 69 13.44 10.31 6.98
CA LEU A 69 14.38 9.35 6.42
C LEU A 69 13.99 9.02 4.98
N ARG A 70 14.95 8.78 4.12
CA ARG A 70 14.74 8.23 2.77
C ARG A 70 15.55 6.96 2.63
N PHE A 71 14.90 5.84 2.40
CA PHE A 71 15.56 4.53 2.26
C PHE A 71 16.08 4.32 0.83
N VAL A 72 15.31 4.69 -0.18
CA VAL A 72 15.72 4.62 -1.58
C VAL A 72 16.35 5.94 -2.02
N ASN A 73 17.69 5.94 -2.12
CA ASN A 73 18.49 7.15 -2.38
C ASN A 73 19.02 7.27 -3.81
N LYS A 74 18.43 6.56 -4.77
CA LYS A 74 18.90 6.60 -6.16
C LYS A 74 18.43 7.91 -6.83
N PRO A 75 19.35 8.72 -7.39
CA PRO A 75 18.99 9.95 -8.07
C PRO A 75 18.12 9.66 -9.29
N LEU A 76 17.21 10.59 -9.62
CA LEU A 76 16.31 10.52 -10.79
C LEU A 76 15.16 9.49 -10.73
N TYR A 77 14.73 9.03 -9.54
CA TYR A 77 13.48 8.26 -9.41
C TYR A 77 12.32 9.04 -8.77
N ASP A 78 12.59 10.25 -8.29
CA ASP A 78 11.68 11.09 -7.51
C ASP A 78 11.27 12.39 -8.24
N PHE A 79 10.59 13.28 -7.50
CA PHE A 79 10.30 14.67 -7.85
C PHE A 79 11.52 15.47 -8.35
N ASP A 80 12.74 15.01 -8.07
CA ASP A 80 13.99 15.65 -8.51
C ASP A 80 14.07 15.82 -10.03
N ILE A 81 13.54 14.88 -10.83
CA ILE A 81 13.50 15.05 -12.29
C ILE A 81 12.56 16.19 -12.69
N TRP A 82 11.50 16.43 -11.93
CA TRP A 82 10.54 17.50 -12.21
C TRP A 82 11.11 18.88 -11.91
N ILE A 83 11.89 19.01 -10.83
CA ILE A 83 12.57 20.27 -10.50
C ILE A 83 13.59 20.62 -11.59
N TRP A 84 14.49 19.69 -11.92
CA TRP A 84 15.54 19.93 -12.92
C TRP A 84 14.98 20.01 -14.34
N GLY A 85 14.06 19.12 -14.69
CA GLY A 85 13.40 19.09 -16.00
C GLY A 85 12.53 20.33 -16.22
N GLY A 86 11.79 20.79 -15.20
CA GLY A 86 11.03 22.03 -15.26
C GLY A 86 11.93 23.26 -15.43
N GLY A 87 13.01 23.35 -14.64
CA GLY A 87 13.99 24.43 -14.75
C GLY A 87 14.67 24.50 -16.12
N ILE A 88 15.14 23.35 -16.64
CA ILE A 88 15.78 23.25 -17.96
C ILE A 88 14.78 23.57 -19.08
N SER A 89 13.53 23.10 -18.96
CA SER A 89 12.48 23.39 -19.95
C SER A 89 12.14 24.87 -20.00
N LEU A 90 12.07 25.56 -18.86
CA LEU A 90 11.84 27.01 -18.81
C LEU A 90 12.98 27.80 -19.47
N VAL A 91 14.23 27.41 -19.22
CA VAL A 91 15.39 28.03 -19.87
C VAL A 91 15.39 27.76 -21.38
N GLY A 92 15.07 26.53 -21.80
CA GLY A 92 14.96 26.16 -23.20
C GLY A 92 13.85 26.93 -23.93
N ILE A 93 12.67 27.03 -23.33
CA ILE A 93 11.52 27.81 -23.84
C ILE A 93 11.91 29.29 -23.99
N ALA A 94 12.55 29.88 -22.99
CA ALA A 94 13.00 31.27 -23.03
C ALA A 94 14.06 31.51 -24.13
N ALA A 95 15.00 30.59 -24.30
CA ALA A 95 16.00 30.65 -25.37
C ALA A 95 15.37 30.49 -26.76
N SER A 96 14.44 29.54 -26.94
CA SER A 96 13.75 29.33 -28.21
C SER A 96 12.90 30.53 -28.63
N TRP A 97 12.24 31.19 -27.67
CA TRP A 97 11.56 32.45 -27.94
C TRP A 97 12.54 33.56 -28.36
N PHE A 98 13.66 33.70 -27.64
CA PHE A 98 14.66 34.73 -27.89
C PHE A 98 15.32 34.61 -29.28
N PHE A 99 15.61 33.38 -29.73
CA PHE A 99 16.33 33.14 -31.00
C PHE A 99 15.41 32.86 -32.20
N GLY A 100 14.17 32.40 -31.99
CA GLY A 100 13.29 31.93 -33.07
C GLY A 100 11.90 32.57 -33.11
N GLY A 101 11.49 33.37 -32.13
CA GLY A 101 10.15 33.95 -32.09
C GLY A 101 9.04 32.92 -31.84
N MET A 102 7.79 33.25 -32.21
CA MET A 102 6.59 32.53 -31.76
C MET A 102 6.47 31.08 -32.25
N VAL A 103 6.85 30.79 -33.49
CA VAL A 103 6.76 29.42 -34.05
C VAL A 103 7.72 28.47 -33.31
N TRP A 104 8.93 28.93 -33.01
CA TRP A 104 9.91 28.14 -32.26
C TRP A 104 9.55 28.01 -30.77
N LEU A 105 8.86 29.01 -30.22
CA LEU A 105 8.28 28.93 -28.88
C LEU A 105 7.22 27.82 -28.80
N GLU A 106 6.29 27.75 -29.75
CA GLU A 106 5.26 26.71 -29.79
C GLU A 106 5.86 25.30 -29.91
N ILE A 107 6.86 25.13 -30.79
CA ILE A 107 7.58 23.85 -30.95
C ILE A 107 8.32 23.49 -29.66
N ALA A 108 9.01 24.44 -29.02
CA ALA A 108 9.74 24.20 -27.78
C ALA A 108 8.81 23.81 -26.62
N ILE A 109 7.64 24.44 -26.52
CA ILE A 109 6.61 24.07 -25.54
C ILE A 109 6.11 22.66 -25.82
N ALA A 110 5.78 22.33 -27.07
CA ALA A 110 5.29 21.00 -27.45
C ALA A 110 6.32 19.90 -27.14
N ILE A 111 7.59 20.12 -27.48
CA ILE A 111 8.69 19.19 -27.16
C ILE A 111 8.86 19.06 -25.65
N SER A 112 8.84 20.17 -24.90
CA SER A 112 9.00 20.15 -23.43
C SER A 112 7.87 19.36 -22.77
N LEU A 113 6.62 19.54 -23.22
CA LEU A 113 5.47 18.78 -22.73
C LEU A 113 5.60 17.29 -23.07
N LEU A 114 6.05 16.95 -24.28
CA LEU A 114 6.25 15.56 -24.69
C LEU A 114 7.35 14.89 -23.87
N VAL A 115 8.50 15.54 -23.71
CA VAL A 115 9.62 15.04 -22.89
C VAL A 115 9.18 14.91 -21.44
N GLY A 116 8.46 15.91 -20.89
CA GLY A 116 7.87 15.85 -19.57
C GLY A 116 6.93 14.65 -19.39
N LEU A 117 6.04 14.40 -20.35
CA LEU A 117 5.14 13.25 -20.33
C LEU A 117 5.90 11.91 -20.39
N ILE A 118 6.94 11.80 -21.21
CA ILE A 118 7.77 10.60 -21.29
C ILE A 118 8.46 10.34 -19.95
N ILE A 119 9.09 11.37 -19.38
CA ILE A 119 9.72 11.29 -18.06
C ILE A 119 8.70 10.90 -17.00
N PHE A 120 7.50 11.49 -17.02
CA PHE A 120 6.43 11.15 -16.10
C PHE A 120 6.05 9.68 -16.14
N MET A 121 5.91 9.13 -17.35
CA MET A 121 5.63 7.72 -17.54
C MET A 121 6.80 6.86 -17.04
N LEU A 122 8.04 7.18 -17.42
CA LEU A 122 9.23 6.42 -17.05
C LEU A 122 9.51 6.42 -15.54
N ALA A 123 9.02 7.42 -14.81
CA ALA A 123 9.21 7.52 -13.36
C ALA A 123 8.55 6.36 -12.58
N SER A 124 7.47 5.76 -13.09
CA SER A 124 6.81 4.64 -12.40
C SER A 124 6.26 3.59 -13.37
N PRO A 125 6.51 2.29 -13.15
CA PRO A 125 6.00 1.21 -14.01
C PRO A 125 4.48 1.25 -14.23
N ILE A 126 3.68 1.59 -13.21
CA ILE A 126 2.21 1.68 -13.34
C ILE A 126 1.78 2.74 -14.37
N ARG A 127 2.52 3.84 -14.46
CA ARG A 127 2.25 4.93 -15.42
C ARG A 127 2.50 4.45 -16.85
N LEU A 128 3.56 3.68 -17.09
CA LEU A 128 3.83 3.03 -18.38
C LEU A 128 2.79 1.97 -18.75
N ARG A 129 2.21 1.28 -17.76
CA ARG A 129 1.16 0.29 -18.02
C ARG A 129 -0.18 0.92 -18.38
N ILE A 130 -0.46 2.15 -17.93
CA ILE A 130 -1.80 2.75 -18.04
C ILE A 130 -1.88 3.91 -19.04
N ILE A 131 -0.91 4.83 -19.04
CA ILE A 131 -0.98 6.05 -19.84
C ILE A 131 -0.92 5.76 -21.35
N PRO A 132 0.01 4.93 -21.88
CA PRO A 132 0.03 4.62 -23.31
C PRO A 132 -1.27 3.95 -23.81
N PRO A 133 -1.84 2.94 -23.12
CA PRO A 133 -3.15 2.42 -23.50
C PRO A 133 -4.28 3.45 -23.46
N PHE A 134 -4.27 4.35 -22.46
CA PHE A 134 -5.25 5.44 -22.38
C PHE A 134 -5.14 6.40 -23.58
N LEU A 135 -3.93 6.80 -23.95
CA LEU A 135 -3.67 7.61 -25.15
C LEU A 135 -4.10 6.87 -26.43
N ALA A 136 -3.90 5.56 -26.50
CA ALA A 136 -4.38 4.74 -27.61
C ALA A 136 -5.92 4.74 -27.69
N VAL A 137 -6.64 4.59 -26.57
CA VAL A 137 -8.11 4.69 -26.54
C VAL A 137 -8.57 6.04 -27.09
N ILE A 138 -7.95 7.14 -26.66
CA ILE A 138 -8.27 8.48 -27.17
C ILE A 138 -8.00 8.56 -28.67
N PHE A 139 -6.82 8.13 -29.12
CA PHE A 139 -6.42 8.15 -30.53
C PHE A 139 -7.40 7.37 -31.42
N PHE A 140 -7.77 6.14 -31.03
CA PHE A 140 -8.73 5.33 -31.79
C PHE A 140 -10.16 5.86 -31.71
N SER A 141 -10.54 6.49 -30.60
CA SER A 141 -11.83 7.19 -30.50
C SER A 141 -11.87 8.38 -31.45
N VAL A 142 -10.81 9.19 -31.51
CA VAL A 142 -10.68 10.29 -32.48
C VAL A 142 -10.72 9.74 -33.91
N LEU A 143 -10.00 8.65 -34.22
CA LEU A 143 -10.06 7.96 -35.52
C LEU A 143 -11.43 7.35 -35.83
N ALA A 144 -12.31 7.17 -34.85
CA ALA A 144 -13.69 6.79 -35.10
C ALA A 144 -14.58 7.98 -35.52
N PHE A 145 -14.23 9.20 -35.10
CA PHE A 145 -14.97 10.43 -35.44
C PHE A 145 -14.40 11.19 -36.66
N VAL A 146 -13.08 11.13 -36.87
CA VAL A 146 -12.38 11.71 -38.03
C VAL A 146 -12.74 11.14 -39.43
N PRO A 147 -13.16 9.87 -39.61
CA PRO A 147 -13.35 9.31 -40.95
C PRO A 147 -14.60 9.87 -41.64
N ILE A 148 -15.47 10.59 -40.91
CA ILE A 148 -16.46 11.46 -41.53
C ILE A 148 -15.77 12.42 -42.51
N ARG A 149 -14.65 13.05 -42.15
CA ARG A 149 -13.94 13.95 -43.09
C ARG A 149 -13.20 13.23 -44.22
N PHE A 150 -12.73 12.00 -44.01
CA PHE A 150 -12.01 11.24 -45.04
C PHE A 150 -12.96 10.72 -46.14
N PHE A 151 -14.16 10.23 -45.76
CA PHE A 151 -15.21 9.81 -46.70
C PHE A 151 -16.11 10.96 -47.19
N LEU A 152 -15.97 12.17 -46.64
CA LEU A 152 -16.59 13.40 -47.17
C LEU A 152 -15.73 14.07 -48.27
N GLY A 153 -14.51 13.61 -48.52
CA GLY A 153 -13.65 14.08 -49.61
C GLY A 153 -13.76 13.17 -50.83
N GLU A 154 -13.69 13.72 -52.05
CA GLU A 154 -13.69 12.90 -53.27
C GLU A 154 -12.39 12.10 -53.36
N ILE A 155 -12.49 10.76 -53.40
CA ILE A 155 -11.35 9.89 -53.72
C ILE A 155 -11.23 9.78 -55.24
N PRO A 156 -10.18 10.32 -55.87
CA PRO A 156 -10.01 10.20 -57.31
C PRO A 156 -9.95 8.71 -57.70
N TYR A 157 -10.65 8.34 -58.78
CA TYR A 157 -10.65 6.99 -59.36
C TYR A 157 -11.44 5.89 -58.62
N VAL A 158 -12.19 6.21 -57.55
CA VAL A 158 -13.11 5.27 -56.88
C VAL A 158 -14.55 5.73 -57.08
N SER A 159 -15.46 4.81 -57.41
CA SER A 159 -16.88 5.18 -57.53
C SER A 159 -17.49 5.41 -56.14
N LEU A 160 -18.37 6.40 -56.04
CA LEU A 160 -19.11 6.71 -54.81
C LEU A 160 -19.81 5.47 -54.23
N ALA A 161 -20.31 4.59 -55.11
CA ALA A 161 -20.95 3.34 -54.69
C ALA A 161 -19.97 2.36 -54.01
N VAL A 162 -18.75 2.21 -54.55
CA VAL A 162 -17.72 1.35 -53.94
C VAL A 162 -17.22 1.97 -52.62
N GLU A 163 -17.06 3.28 -52.58
CA GLU A 163 -16.63 4.00 -51.38
C GLU A 163 -17.62 3.82 -50.22
N TYR A 164 -18.92 4.06 -50.45
CA TYR A 164 -19.94 4.05 -49.39
C TYR A 164 -20.51 2.67 -49.07
N PHE A 165 -20.65 1.78 -50.06
CA PHE A 165 -21.26 0.45 -49.84
C PHE A 165 -20.23 -0.67 -49.58
N VAL A 166 -18.95 -0.45 -49.89
CA VAL A 166 -17.90 -1.46 -49.69
C VAL A 166 -16.83 -0.98 -48.72
N LEU A 167 -16.14 0.12 -49.02
CA LEU A 167 -14.99 0.57 -48.23
C LEU A 167 -15.40 1.09 -46.85
N LEU A 168 -16.44 1.93 -46.77
CA LEU A 168 -16.93 2.46 -45.50
C LEU A 168 -17.42 1.37 -44.53
N PRO A 169 -18.25 0.38 -44.93
CA PRO A 169 -18.65 -0.71 -44.03
C PRO A 169 -17.47 -1.57 -43.57
N ILE A 170 -16.51 -1.88 -44.46
CA ILE A 170 -15.30 -2.62 -44.09
C ILE A 170 -14.47 -1.82 -43.08
N TYR A 171 -14.27 -0.53 -43.34
CA TYR A 171 -13.57 0.37 -42.43
C TYR A 171 -14.25 0.41 -41.05
N LEU A 172 -15.58 0.60 -41.02
CA LEU A 172 -16.36 0.64 -39.79
C LEU A 172 -16.29 -0.68 -39.01
N LEU A 173 -16.31 -1.83 -39.70
CA LEU A 173 -16.16 -3.15 -39.06
C LEU A 173 -14.76 -3.35 -38.46
N ILE A 174 -13.70 -3.00 -39.19
CA ILE A 174 -12.32 -3.09 -38.70
C ILE A 174 -12.12 -2.16 -37.51
N LEU A 175 -12.57 -0.91 -37.63
CA LEU A 175 -12.51 0.08 -36.58
C LEU A 175 -13.27 -0.39 -35.33
N PHE A 176 -14.49 -0.89 -35.50
CA PHE A 176 -15.29 -1.44 -34.40
C PHE A 176 -14.57 -2.61 -33.73
N TYR A 177 -14.03 -3.56 -34.51
CA TYR A 177 -13.27 -4.68 -33.98
C TYR A 177 -12.04 -4.23 -33.17
N LEU A 178 -11.25 -3.29 -33.69
CA LEU A 178 -10.09 -2.75 -33.01
C LEU A 178 -10.49 -1.99 -31.73
N LEU A 179 -11.51 -1.15 -31.79
CA LEU A 179 -12.05 -0.42 -30.64
C LEU A 179 -12.48 -1.40 -29.55
N MET A 180 -13.24 -2.44 -29.89
CA MET A 180 -13.68 -3.46 -28.94
C MET A 180 -12.52 -4.24 -28.33
N ARG A 181 -11.49 -4.57 -29.11
CA ARG A 181 -10.30 -5.25 -28.60
C ARG A 181 -9.50 -4.39 -27.63
N ILE A 182 -9.35 -3.10 -27.94
CA ILE A 182 -8.66 -2.12 -27.08
C ILE A 182 -9.48 -1.89 -25.80
N LEU A 183 -10.78 -1.68 -25.92
CA LEU A 183 -11.68 -1.47 -24.79
C LEU A 183 -11.68 -2.69 -23.86
N LYS A 184 -11.72 -3.90 -24.43
CA LYS A 184 -11.58 -5.14 -23.66
C LYS A 184 -10.26 -5.17 -22.88
N PHE A 185 -9.12 -4.93 -23.55
CA PHE A 185 -7.82 -4.87 -22.89
C PHE A 185 -7.80 -3.81 -21.77
N TYR A 186 -8.34 -2.62 -22.05
CA TYR A 186 -8.38 -1.52 -21.09
C TYR A 186 -9.20 -1.89 -19.85
N ILE A 187 -10.39 -2.47 -20.01
CA ILE A 187 -11.25 -2.90 -18.90
C ILE A 187 -10.59 -4.03 -18.10
N GLU A 188 -9.97 -5.02 -18.76
CA GLU A 188 -9.42 -6.19 -18.07
C GLU A 188 -8.05 -5.94 -17.42
N LYS A 189 -7.25 -5.00 -17.93
CA LYS A 189 -5.84 -4.84 -17.55
C LYS A 189 -5.47 -3.46 -17.04
N VAL A 190 -6.16 -2.40 -17.48
CA VAL A 190 -5.73 -1.02 -17.24
C VAL A 190 -6.61 -0.35 -16.18
N LEU A 191 -7.93 -0.39 -16.37
CA LEU A 191 -8.91 0.22 -15.49
C LEU A 191 -8.81 -0.27 -14.03
N PRO A 192 -8.55 -1.55 -13.74
CA PRO A 192 -8.43 -2.03 -12.36
C PRO A 192 -7.20 -1.47 -11.61
N GLU A 193 -6.15 -1.08 -12.34
CA GLU A 193 -4.96 -0.44 -11.77
C GLU A 193 -5.13 1.08 -11.60
N GLY A 194 -6.26 1.65 -12.05
CA GLY A 194 -6.54 3.10 -12.04
C GLY A 194 -6.43 3.76 -10.65
N PRO A 195 -7.03 3.19 -9.58
CA PRO A 195 -6.83 3.71 -8.23
C PRO A 195 -5.35 3.68 -7.81
N GLY A 196 -4.62 2.62 -8.16
CA GLY A 196 -3.19 2.50 -7.91
C GLY A 196 -2.38 3.59 -8.62
N LEU A 197 -2.73 3.93 -9.86
CA LEU A 197 -2.12 5.05 -10.60
C LEU A 197 -2.36 6.38 -9.91
N ALA A 198 -3.60 6.68 -9.53
CA ALA A 198 -3.94 7.93 -8.89
C ALA A 198 -3.12 8.12 -7.59
N MET A 199 -3.01 7.06 -6.78
CA MET A 199 -2.20 7.08 -5.57
C MET A 199 -0.70 7.20 -5.87
N ASP A 200 -0.17 6.47 -6.87
CA ASP A 200 1.24 6.58 -7.30
C ASP A 200 1.59 7.98 -7.83
N MET A 201 0.63 8.71 -8.41
CA MET A 201 0.82 10.09 -8.85
C MET A 201 0.84 11.09 -7.70
N LEU A 202 0.13 10.81 -6.61
CA LEU A 202 0.01 11.68 -5.43
C LEU A 202 1.02 11.35 -4.33
N SER A 203 1.68 10.20 -4.43
CA SER A 203 2.64 9.68 -3.44
C SER A 203 4.08 9.93 -3.85
N GLN A 204 4.95 10.14 -2.87
CA GLN A 204 6.39 10.08 -3.08
C GLN A 204 6.92 8.64 -3.00
N ALA A 205 6.16 7.68 -2.48
CA ALA A 205 6.52 6.27 -2.46
C ALA A 205 5.93 5.55 -3.69
N THR A 206 6.53 5.74 -4.86
CA THR A 206 6.06 5.17 -6.13
C THR A 206 6.23 3.64 -6.19
N GLU A 207 5.57 2.96 -7.15
CA GLU A 207 5.83 1.53 -7.42
C GLU A 207 7.32 1.26 -7.67
N LYS A 208 8.02 2.22 -8.32
CA LYS A 208 9.46 2.10 -8.56
C LYS A 208 10.25 2.06 -7.26
N ILE A 209 9.92 2.95 -6.30
CA ILE A 209 10.53 2.97 -4.98
C ILE A 209 10.26 1.65 -4.25
N ALA A 210 9.02 1.14 -4.28
CA ALA A 210 8.68 -0.16 -3.70
C ALA A 210 9.59 -1.29 -4.17
N GLN A 211 9.82 -1.37 -5.49
CA GLN A 211 10.64 -2.40 -6.10
C GLN A 211 12.11 -2.26 -5.70
N GLU A 212 12.62 -1.03 -5.58
CA GLU A 212 13.99 -0.79 -5.14
C GLU A 212 14.16 -1.01 -3.63
N SER A 213 13.18 -0.64 -2.81
CA SER A 213 13.13 -0.96 -1.38
C SER A 213 13.17 -2.47 -1.15
N TYR A 214 12.43 -3.23 -1.95
CA TYR A 214 12.47 -4.69 -1.90
C TYR A 214 13.87 -5.24 -2.22
N LYS A 215 14.54 -4.73 -3.25
CA LYS A 215 15.92 -5.15 -3.59
C LYS A 215 16.92 -4.81 -2.48
N GLN A 216 16.82 -3.62 -1.90
CA GLN A 216 17.69 -3.25 -0.77
C GLN A 216 17.43 -4.12 0.45
N TYR A 217 16.16 -4.38 0.77
CA TYR A 217 15.78 -5.29 1.84
C TYR A 217 16.32 -6.71 1.63
N GLN A 218 16.31 -7.23 0.40
CA GLN A 218 16.94 -8.51 0.07
C GLN A 218 18.43 -8.52 0.43
N GLN A 219 19.17 -7.46 0.09
CA GLN A 219 20.60 -7.34 0.41
C GLN A 219 20.86 -7.25 1.92
N ILE A 220 19.98 -6.56 2.65
CA ILE A 220 20.03 -6.53 4.12
C ILE A 220 19.82 -7.95 4.66
N LEU A 221 18.83 -8.67 4.15
CA LEU A 221 18.47 -10.01 4.62
C LEU A 221 19.57 -11.05 4.36
N GLU A 222 20.40 -10.87 3.32
CA GLU A 222 21.58 -11.72 3.09
C GLU A 222 22.55 -11.69 4.26
N LYS A 223 22.73 -10.51 4.88
CA LYS A 223 23.64 -10.29 6.03
C LYS A 223 22.93 -10.46 7.38
N HIS A 224 21.70 -9.99 7.49
CA HIS A 224 20.90 -9.97 8.71
C HIS A 224 19.69 -10.91 8.56
N GLN A 225 19.96 -12.21 8.63
CA GLN A 225 19.00 -13.26 8.27
C GLN A 225 17.93 -13.56 9.33
N GLN A 226 18.03 -12.94 10.51
CA GLN A 226 17.16 -13.20 11.65
C GLN A 226 16.16 -12.06 11.85
N PRO A 227 14.85 -12.36 11.97
CA PRO A 227 13.85 -11.35 12.25
C PRO A 227 13.98 -10.83 13.68
N VAL A 228 13.64 -9.56 13.89
CA VAL A 228 13.85 -8.86 15.17
C VAL A 228 12.53 -8.32 15.71
N TYR A 229 12.34 -8.45 17.02
CA TYR A 229 11.39 -7.62 17.74
C TYR A 229 12.11 -6.82 18.83
N TYR A 230 11.54 -5.66 19.13
CA TYR A 230 11.96 -4.80 20.23
C TYR A 230 10.95 -4.89 21.37
N GLY A 231 11.37 -5.48 22.48
CA GLY A 231 10.55 -5.70 23.67
C GLY A 231 10.63 -4.54 24.65
N ARG A 232 9.48 -4.10 25.16
CA ARG A 232 9.38 -3.11 26.24
C ARG A 232 8.41 -3.59 27.30
N ILE A 233 8.76 -3.41 28.58
CA ILE A 233 7.89 -3.74 29.70
C ILE A 233 7.50 -2.46 30.42
N ALA A 234 6.20 -2.28 30.62
CA ALA A 234 5.65 -1.23 31.48
C ALA A 234 4.91 -1.88 32.65
N ARG A 235 5.05 -1.29 33.84
CA ARG A 235 4.38 -1.73 35.07
C ARG A 235 3.56 -0.57 35.63
N GLU A 236 2.27 -0.79 35.82
CA GLU A 236 1.30 0.21 36.25
C GLU A 236 0.35 -0.36 37.30
N LYS A 237 -0.30 0.50 38.08
CA LYS A 237 -1.42 0.12 38.94
C LYS A 237 -2.69 0.82 38.50
N ASP A 238 -3.82 0.13 38.50
CA ASP A 238 -5.11 0.75 38.24
C ASP A 238 -5.72 1.38 39.51
N LYS A 239 -6.90 1.99 39.37
CA LYS A 239 -7.62 2.62 40.50
C LYS A 239 -8.07 1.63 41.58
N GLU A 240 -8.13 0.35 41.24
CA GLU A 240 -8.49 -0.74 42.16
C GLU A 240 -7.24 -1.40 42.77
N GLU A 241 -6.06 -0.79 42.59
CA GLU A 241 -4.76 -1.29 43.05
C GLU A 241 -4.35 -2.64 42.44
N ASN A 242 -4.96 -3.06 41.31
CA ASN A 242 -4.46 -4.21 40.58
C ASN A 242 -3.13 -3.89 39.92
N GLU A 243 -2.21 -4.84 39.94
CA GLU A 243 -0.88 -4.73 39.34
C GLU A 243 -0.94 -5.14 37.86
N TRP A 244 -0.54 -4.24 36.98
CA TRP A 244 -0.51 -4.48 35.54
C TRP A 244 0.91 -4.56 35.04
N THR A 245 1.26 -5.66 34.37
CA THR A 245 2.51 -5.80 33.62
C THR A 245 2.18 -5.89 32.13
N ILE A 246 2.73 -4.97 31.34
CA ILE A 246 2.39 -4.78 29.94
C ILE A 246 3.63 -5.08 29.10
N LEU A 247 3.55 -6.17 28.33
CA LEU A 247 4.64 -6.67 27.49
C LEU A 247 4.41 -6.20 26.06
N GLN A 248 5.15 -5.19 25.61
CA GLN A 248 5.03 -4.61 24.27
C GLN A 248 6.09 -5.20 23.35
N TYR A 249 5.69 -5.65 22.17
CA TYR A 249 6.56 -6.18 21.13
C TYR A 249 6.42 -5.30 19.89
N HIS A 250 7.47 -4.56 19.57
CA HIS A 250 7.50 -3.66 18.42
C HIS A 250 8.24 -4.30 17.25
N PHE A 251 7.67 -4.17 16.05
CA PHE A 251 8.21 -4.71 14.81
C PHE A 251 8.48 -3.59 13.84
N PHE A 252 9.67 -3.60 13.25
CA PHE A 252 10.05 -2.65 12.21
C PHE A 252 10.19 -3.35 10.87
N TYR A 253 9.54 -2.81 9.84
CA TYR A 253 9.65 -3.29 8.46
C TYR A 253 10.30 -2.21 7.60
N ALA A 254 11.10 -2.59 6.61
CA ALA A 254 11.74 -1.63 5.72
C ALA A 254 10.74 -0.84 4.87
N PHE A 255 9.56 -1.41 4.60
CA PHE A 255 8.59 -0.86 3.67
C PHE A 255 7.20 -1.47 3.87
N ASN A 256 6.14 -0.66 3.73
CA ASN A 256 4.74 -1.06 3.65
C ASN A 256 4.30 -1.06 2.19
N ASP A 257 4.07 -2.23 1.59
CA ASP A 257 3.71 -2.35 0.16
C ASP A 257 2.23 -2.67 -0.08
N TRP A 258 1.34 -2.32 0.86
CA TRP A 258 -0.07 -2.71 0.84
C TRP A 258 -0.79 -2.41 -0.48
N ARG A 259 -0.54 -1.25 -1.09
CA ARG A 259 -1.04 -0.90 -2.44
C ARG A 259 -0.69 -1.94 -3.52
N LEU A 260 0.55 -2.43 -3.55
CA LEU A 260 1.00 -3.42 -4.53
C LEU A 260 0.65 -4.86 -4.15
N ALA A 261 0.41 -5.12 -2.87
CA ALA A 261 0.21 -6.47 -2.35
C ALA A 261 -1.26 -6.91 -2.34
N ALA A 262 -2.16 -5.99 -1.99
CA ALA A 262 -3.58 -6.28 -1.82
C ALA A 262 -4.49 -5.12 -2.26
N ASN A 263 -4.02 -4.29 -3.20
CA ASN A 263 -4.71 -3.08 -3.68
C ASN A 263 -5.08 -2.11 -2.55
N GLY A 264 -4.23 -2.04 -1.51
CA GLY A 264 -4.33 -1.11 -0.38
C GLY A 264 -4.30 0.38 -0.77
N MET A 265 -4.65 1.25 0.18
CA MET A 265 -4.53 2.72 0.02
C MET A 265 -3.26 3.28 0.67
N ASN A 266 -2.41 2.41 1.21
CA ASN A 266 -1.17 2.80 1.87
C ASN A 266 0.03 2.17 1.16
N HIS A 267 1.10 2.94 1.04
CA HIS A 267 2.39 2.52 0.54
C HIS A 267 3.47 3.49 1.05
N HIS A 268 4.39 3.07 1.90
CA HIS A 268 5.44 3.96 2.42
C HIS A 268 6.72 3.22 2.83
N GLU A 269 7.84 3.94 2.76
CA GLU A 269 9.09 3.50 3.38
C GLU A 269 8.94 3.48 4.91
N GLY A 270 9.60 2.49 5.54
CA GLY A 270 9.55 2.22 6.97
C GLY A 270 8.15 1.85 7.47
N ASP A 271 8.05 0.91 8.41
CA ASP A 271 6.78 0.59 9.03
C ASP A 271 6.96 0.14 10.48
N TRP A 272 6.09 0.61 11.37
CA TRP A 272 6.15 0.32 12.80
C TRP A 272 4.83 -0.26 13.29
N GLU A 273 4.85 -1.56 13.57
CA GLU A 273 3.72 -2.30 14.13
C GLU A 273 4.03 -2.75 15.55
N MET A 274 2.99 -3.10 16.32
CA MET A 274 3.14 -3.55 17.69
C MET A 274 2.01 -4.46 18.16
N VAL A 275 2.37 -5.47 18.94
CA VAL A 275 1.41 -6.22 19.77
C VAL A 275 1.77 -6.06 21.24
N ALA A 276 0.79 -6.18 22.12
CA ALA A 276 1.06 -6.15 23.55
C ALA A 276 0.25 -7.20 24.33
N VAL A 277 0.91 -7.90 25.25
CA VAL A 277 0.25 -8.81 26.19
C VAL A 277 0.10 -8.08 27.51
N TYR A 278 -1.14 -7.97 27.98
CA TYR A 278 -1.47 -7.36 29.26
C TYR A 278 -1.64 -8.46 30.30
N LEU A 279 -0.87 -8.37 31.40
CA LEU A 279 -1.02 -9.21 32.57
C LEU A 279 -1.67 -8.39 33.69
N LYS A 280 -2.75 -8.91 34.28
CA LYS A 280 -3.40 -8.35 35.48
C LYS A 280 -3.11 -9.28 36.65
N ASN A 281 -2.44 -8.76 37.69
CA ASN A 281 -1.96 -9.53 38.85
C ASN A 281 -1.21 -10.79 38.43
N ASP A 282 -0.22 -10.64 37.54
CA ASP A 282 0.60 -11.69 36.92
C ASP A 282 -0.13 -12.76 36.09
N LYS A 283 -1.44 -12.56 35.84
CA LYS A 283 -2.24 -13.45 34.98
C LYS A 283 -2.53 -12.78 33.64
N PRO A 284 -2.41 -13.49 32.52
CA PRO A 284 -2.69 -12.90 31.21
C PRO A 284 -4.17 -12.53 31.09
N TYR A 285 -4.42 -11.31 30.61
CA TYR A 285 -5.73 -10.67 30.57
C TYR A 285 -6.21 -10.46 29.14
N ALA A 286 -5.38 -9.82 28.31
CA ALA A 286 -5.72 -9.52 26.92
C ALA A 286 -4.48 -9.44 26.02
N LEU A 287 -4.70 -9.68 24.73
CA LEU A 287 -3.76 -9.38 23.66
C LEU A 287 -4.25 -8.16 22.91
N LEU A 288 -3.36 -7.19 22.73
CA LEU A 288 -3.56 -6.04 21.89
C LEU A 288 -2.86 -6.23 20.55
N LEU A 289 -3.52 -5.77 19.49
CA LEU A 289 -3.07 -5.87 18.11
C LEU A 289 -3.14 -4.48 17.46
N SER A 290 -2.01 -3.96 16.96
CA SER A 290 -2.02 -2.73 16.17
C SER A 290 -2.68 -2.92 14.81
N GLN A 291 -3.49 -1.94 14.40
CA GLN A 291 -4.18 -1.93 13.11
C GLN A 291 -4.16 -0.51 12.54
N HIS A 292 -3.03 -0.13 11.91
CA HIS A 292 -2.81 1.23 11.40
C HIS A 292 -3.04 2.31 12.48
N GLY A 293 -3.96 3.26 12.22
CA GLY A 293 -4.34 4.31 13.17
C GLY A 293 -5.26 3.84 14.31
N ALA A 294 -5.64 2.55 14.31
CA ALA A 294 -6.49 1.93 15.31
C ALA A 294 -5.74 0.80 16.05
N GLY A 295 -6.43 0.16 16.97
CA GLY A 295 -5.99 -1.06 17.62
C GLY A 295 -7.19 -1.93 17.92
N ASN A 296 -6.97 -3.22 18.04
CA ASN A 296 -7.98 -4.17 18.49
C ASN A 296 -7.47 -4.90 19.74
N ILE A 297 -8.40 -5.42 20.54
CA ILE A 297 -8.11 -6.22 21.72
C ILE A 297 -8.87 -7.54 21.68
N GLU A 298 -8.14 -8.62 21.94
CA GLU A 298 -8.67 -9.95 22.09
C GLU A 298 -8.52 -10.40 23.56
N PRO A 299 -9.59 -10.86 24.23
CA PRO A 299 -9.47 -11.42 25.58
C PRO A 299 -8.56 -12.64 25.53
N TRP A 300 -7.70 -12.81 26.53
CA TRP A 300 -6.65 -13.83 26.48
C TRP A 300 -7.18 -15.26 26.24
N GLU A 301 -8.35 -15.58 26.79
CA GLU A 301 -9.02 -16.87 26.60
C GLU A 301 -9.38 -17.16 25.13
N SER A 302 -9.71 -16.12 24.36
CA SER A 302 -10.08 -16.23 22.94
C SER A 302 -8.88 -16.16 21.98
N VAL A 303 -7.71 -15.78 22.48
CA VAL A 303 -6.48 -15.68 21.68
C VAL A 303 -6.05 -17.08 21.24
N ILE A 304 -5.79 -17.27 19.95
CA ILE A 304 -5.17 -18.49 19.44
C ILE A 304 -3.73 -18.52 19.93
N LYS A 305 -3.35 -19.58 20.64
CA LYS A 305 -2.00 -19.78 21.18
C LYS A 305 -1.29 -20.90 20.40
N ALA A 306 0.03 -20.79 20.27
CA ALA A 306 0.80 -21.79 19.56
C ALA A 306 0.78 -23.11 20.33
N ILE A 307 0.77 -24.23 19.60
CA ILE A 307 0.76 -25.57 20.18
C ILE A 307 2.17 -26.14 20.10
N ASP A 308 2.68 -26.72 21.18
CA ASP A 308 3.98 -27.37 21.19
C ASP A 308 3.97 -28.71 20.42
N LYS A 309 5.12 -29.38 20.35
CA LYS A 309 5.26 -30.65 19.64
C LYS A 309 4.48 -31.81 20.30
N ASP A 310 4.18 -31.67 21.59
CA ASP A 310 3.43 -32.66 22.37
C ASP A 310 1.92 -32.40 22.31
N GLY A 311 1.49 -31.38 21.57
CA GLY A 311 0.08 -31.03 21.40
C GLY A 311 -0.50 -30.17 22.52
N LYS A 312 0.33 -29.62 23.41
CA LYS A 312 -0.11 -28.73 24.48
C LYS A 312 -0.09 -27.27 24.03
N GLU A 313 -1.07 -26.53 24.51
CA GLU A 313 -1.13 -25.10 24.29
C GLU A 313 -0.03 -24.38 25.07
N THR A 314 0.64 -23.45 24.40
CA THR A 314 1.70 -22.62 24.99
C THR A 314 1.17 -21.24 25.41
N THR A 315 2.05 -20.38 25.89
CA THR A 315 1.77 -18.96 26.19
C THR A 315 2.04 -18.02 25.03
N HIS A 316 2.48 -18.53 23.87
CA HIS A 316 2.82 -17.71 22.71
C HIS A 316 1.57 -17.39 21.87
N PRO A 317 1.11 -16.13 21.80
CA PRO A 317 -0.05 -15.78 20.99
C PRO A 317 0.29 -15.85 19.48
N VAL A 318 -0.62 -16.43 18.69
CA VAL A 318 -0.52 -16.46 17.23
C VAL A 318 -1.19 -15.22 16.66
N VAL A 319 -0.44 -14.48 15.86
CA VAL A 319 -0.85 -13.22 15.26
C VAL A 319 -0.69 -13.32 13.75
N TYR A 320 -1.70 -12.86 13.01
CA TYR A 320 -1.72 -12.86 11.55
C TYR A 320 -1.43 -11.44 11.06
N ALA A 321 -0.31 -11.26 10.36
CA ALA A 321 0.04 -9.99 9.75
C ALA A 321 -0.68 -9.86 8.40
N ALA A 322 -1.34 -8.72 8.17
CA ALA A 322 -1.97 -8.42 6.89
C ALA A 322 -0.93 -8.18 5.80
N LEU A 323 -1.18 -8.79 4.65
CA LEU A 323 -0.30 -8.77 3.49
C LEU A 323 0.05 -7.34 3.05
N GLY A 324 1.34 -6.99 3.16
CA GLY A 324 1.92 -5.71 2.77
C GLY A 324 1.57 -4.52 3.66
N SER A 325 0.49 -4.60 4.45
CA SER A 325 0.08 -3.54 5.40
C SER A 325 0.61 -3.75 6.81
N HIS A 326 1.00 -4.98 7.14
CA HIS A 326 1.55 -5.44 8.43
C HIS A 326 0.64 -5.29 9.64
N ALA A 327 -0.58 -4.77 9.48
CA ALA A 327 -1.57 -4.71 10.55
C ALA A 327 -1.81 -6.10 11.15
N ASN A 328 -2.05 -6.16 12.46
CA ASN A 328 -2.05 -7.38 13.24
C ASN A 328 -3.48 -7.86 13.57
N TYR A 329 -3.71 -9.16 13.43
CA TYR A 329 -5.01 -9.80 13.64
C TYR A 329 -4.92 -11.06 14.49
N SER A 330 -5.95 -11.33 15.31
CA SER A 330 -6.03 -12.52 16.17
C SER A 330 -6.42 -13.79 15.38
N LYS A 331 -6.97 -13.62 14.18
CA LYS A 331 -7.51 -14.70 13.34
C LYS A 331 -7.16 -14.44 11.88
N PRO A 332 -7.06 -15.50 11.06
CA PRO A 332 -6.88 -15.32 9.64
C PRO A 332 -8.19 -14.84 9.01
N ASP A 333 -8.17 -13.69 8.36
CA ASP A 333 -9.37 -13.07 7.78
C ASP A 333 -9.04 -12.12 6.61
N VAL A 334 -10.07 -11.81 5.81
CA VAL A 334 -10.05 -10.73 4.83
C VAL A 334 -10.86 -9.58 5.39
N ILE A 335 -10.17 -8.54 5.82
CA ILE A 335 -10.78 -7.42 6.51
C ILE A 335 -11.01 -6.30 5.51
N ARG A 336 -12.25 -5.87 5.51
CA ARG A 336 -12.78 -4.79 4.70
C ARG A 336 -12.63 -3.51 5.52
N SER A 337 -11.76 -2.58 5.08
CA SER A 337 -11.47 -1.35 5.84
C SER A 337 -12.75 -0.51 6.07
N PRO A 338 -13.29 -0.43 7.31
CA PRO A 338 -14.63 0.13 7.55
C PRO A 338 -14.75 1.61 7.19
N SER A 339 -13.64 2.36 7.23
CA SER A 339 -13.61 3.78 6.85
C SER A 339 -13.98 4.02 5.38
N MET A 340 -13.74 3.04 4.51
CA MET A 340 -14.14 3.07 3.10
C MET A 340 -15.50 2.45 2.83
N TYR A 341 -16.15 1.83 3.81
CA TYR A 341 -17.53 1.32 3.67
C TYR A 341 -18.59 2.28 4.21
N LYS A 342 -18.22 3.49 4.64
CA LYS A 342 -19.22 4.54 4.89
C LYS A 342 -19.82 4.98 3.55
N PRO A 343 -21.09 4.68 3.27
CA PRO A 343 -21.68 4.88 1.94
C PRO A 343 -21.75 6.37 1.59
N GLY A 344 -20.83 6.83 0.75
CA GLY A 344 -20.82 8.16 0.15
C GLY A 344 -21.29 8.14 -1.31
N ARG A 345 -21.63 9.32 -1.86
CA ARG A 345 -22.08 9.45 -3.27
C ARG A 345 -21.03 8.96 -4.27
N VAL A 346 -19.74 9.24 -4.02
CA VAL A 346 -18.62 8.82 -4.87
C VAL A 346 -18.49 7.29 -4.88
N GLN A 347 -18.60 6.65 -3.72
CA GLN A 347 -18.52 5.19 -3.62
C GLN A 347 -19.68 4.50 -4.35
N ARG A 348 -20.92 4.99 -4.16
CA ARG A 348 -22.09 4.45 -4.86
C ARG A 348 -21.92 4.57 -6.38
N PHE A 349 -21.42 5.71 -6.85
CA PHE A 349 -21.10 5.91 -8.25
C PHE A 349 -20.01 4.93 -8.75
N LEU A 350 -18.91 4.75 -8.02
CA LEU A 350 -17.85 3.82 -8.39
C LEU A 350 -18.36 2.38 -8.47
N PHE A 351 -19.22 1.94 -7.54
CA PHE A 351 -19.85 0.62 -7.57
C PHE A 351 -20.88 0.44 -8.67
N TRP A 352 -21.71 1.46 -8.91
CA TRP A 352 -22.63 1.46 -10.03
C TRP A 352 -21.87 1.38 -11.36
N PHE A 353 -20.76 2.11 -11.48
CA PHE A 353 -19.90 2.10 -12.66
C PHE A 353 -19.19 0.75 -12.85
N ASP A 354 -18.66 0.14 -11.78
CA ASP A 354 -18.10 -1.22 -11.80
C ASP A 354 -19.13 -2.24 -12.32
N GLY A 355 -20.35 -2.22 -11.77
CA GLY A 355 -21.44 -3.10 -12.21
C GLY A 355 -21.91 -2.81 -13.64
N LEU A 356 -21.95 -1.55 -14.08
CA LEU A 356 -22.27 -1.17 -15.45
C LEU A 356 -21.21 -1.69 -16.43
N VAL A 357 -19.92 -1.51 -16.13
CA VAL A 357 -18.86 -1.96 -17.02
C VAL A 357 -18.75 -3.49 -17.02
N HIS A 358 -19.00 -4.17 -15.88
CA HIS A 358 -19.16 -5.63 -15.85
C HIS A 358 -20.31 -6.08 -16.77
N TYR A 359 -21.45 -5.39 -16.71
CA TYR A 359 -22.58 -5.66 -17.58
C TYR A 359 -22.23 -5.46 -19.07
N LEU A 360 -21.63 -4.33 -19.43
CA LEU A 360 -21.16 -4.08 -20.79
C LEU A 360 -20.16 -5.14 -21.24
N PHE A 361 -19.21 -5.51 -20.38
CA PHE A 361 -18.24 -6.56 -20.65
C PHE A 361 -18.92 -7.90 -20.96
N LEU A 362 -19.88 -8.34 -20.14
CA LEU A 362 -20.60 -9.58 -20.38
C LEU A 362 -21.46 -9.53 -21.65
N LEU A 363 -22.11 -8.40 -21.93
CA LEU A 363 -22.96 -8.21 -23.11
C LEU A 363 -22.15 -8.25 -24.40
N PHE A 364 -20.98 -7.62 -24.40
CA PHE A 364 -20.07 -7.56 -25.54
C PHE A 364 -19.00 -8.66 -25.53
N ASN A 365 -19.04 -9.57 -24.56
CA ASN A 365 -18.14 -10.72 -24.50
C ASN A 365 -18.36 -11.58 -25.76
N PRO A 366 -17.31 -11.94 -26.51
CA PRO A 366 -17.45 -12.84 -27.66
C PRO A 366 -17.86 -14.26 -27.25
N ASN A 367 -17.70 -14.64 -25.97
CA ASN A 367 -18.17 -15.92 -25.47
C ASN A 367 -19.69 -15.92 -25.25
N GLN A 368 -20.39 -16.71 -26.07
CA GLN A 368 -21.84 -16.85 -26.08
C GLN A 368 -22.42 -17.29 -24.72
N LYS A 369 -21.68 -18.09 -23.94
CA LYS A 369 -22.11 -18.59 -22.63
C LYS A 369 -22.14 -17.48 -21.56
N ALA A 370 -21.12 -16.63 -21.55
CA ALA A 370 -21.06 -15.49 -20.62
C ALA A 370 -22.18 -14.47 -20.90
N ARG A 371 -22.46 -14.22 -22.18
CA ARG A 371 -23.56 -13.34 -22.61
C ARG A 371 -24.94 -13.85 -22.18
N GLN A 372 -25.18 -15.16 -22.30
CA GLN A 372 -26.44 -15.78 -21.86
C GLN A 372 -26.62 -15.75 -20.34
N ILE A 373 -25.55 -15.87 -19.56
CA ILE A 373 -25.60 -15.72 -18.09
C ILE A 373 -26.05 -14.30 -17.72
N ALA A 374 -25.46 -13.28 -18.36
CA ALA A 374 -25.80 -11.87 -18.11
C ALA A 374 -27.26 -11.54 -18.42
N LEU A 375 -27.77 -12.02 -19.56
CA LEU A 375 -29.17 -11.82 -19.95
C LEU A 375 -30.14 -12.50 -18.97
N LYS A 376 -29.77 -13.68 -18.44
CA LYS A 376 -30.57 -14.38 -17.42
C LYS A 376 -30.56 -13.66 -16.08
N GLU A 377 -29.43 -13.11 -15.65
CA GLU A 377 -29.34 -12.34 -14.40
C GLU A 377 -30.18 -11.06 -14.44
N LEU A 378 -30.19 -10.36 -15.58
CA LEU A 378 -31.04 -9.18 -15.82
C LEU A 378 -32.53 -9.51 -15.71
N GLN A 379 -32.95 -10.60 -16.34
CA GLN A 379 -34.34 -11.07 -16.29
C GLN A 379 -34.73 -11.50 -14.87
N ALA A 380 -33.81 -12.11 -14.12
CA ALA A 380 -34.08 -12.54 -12.76
C ALA A 380 -34.21 -11.36 -11.78
N LYS A 381 -33.42 -10.29 -11.95
CA LYS A 381 -33.31 -9.19 -10.97
C LYS A 381 -34.19 -7.96 -11.25
N HIS A 382 -35.00 -7.93 -12.33
CA HIS A 382 -35.90 -6.81 -12.67
C HIS A 382 -35.24 -5.42 -12.61
N ALA A 383 -33.97 -5.33 -13.02
CA ALA A 383 -33.22 -4.07 -12.94
C ALA A 383 -33.67 -3.10 -14.05
N HIS A 384 -34.30 -1.98 -13.67
CA HIS A 384 -34.46 -0.85 -14.58
C HIS A 384 -33.07 -0.25 -14.84
N VAL A 385 -32.52 -0.45 -16.04
CA VAL A 385 -31.14 -0.08 -16.46
C VAL A 385 -30.73 1.37 -16.16
N LEU A 386 -31.70 2.28 -15.96
CA LEU A 386 -31.47 3.70 -15.67
C LEU A 386 -31.61 4.07 -14.17
N ALA A 387 -31.94 3.12 -13.29
CA ALA A 387 -32.02 3.35 -11.86
C ALA A 387 -30.63 3.31 -11.21
N GLU A 388 -30.38 4.17 -10.23
CA GLU A 388 -29.12 4.24 -9.47
C GLU A 388 -28.79 2.90 -8.77
N GLU A 389 -29.80 2.07 -8.53
CA GLU A 389 -29.68 0.78 -7.84
C GLU A 389 -29.52 -0.42 -8.80
N ALA A 390 -29.69 -0.21 -10.11
CA ALA A 390 -29.81 -1.28 -11.11
C ALA A 390 -28.62 -2.24 -11.14
N PHE A 391 -27.41 -1.68 -11.03
CA PHE A 391 -26.16 -2.43 -11.12
C PHE A 391 -25.52 -2.72 -9.75
N VAL A 392 -26.01 -2.08 -8.69
CA VAL A 392 -25.57 -2.32 -7.31
C VAL A 392 -25.87 -3.77 -6.89
N THR A 393 -26.94 -4.36 -7.43
CA THR A 393 -27.40 -5.72 -7.11
C THR A 393 -26.72 -6.82 -7.93
N LEU A 394 -25.96 -6.50 -8.98
CA LEU A 394 -25.13 -7.46 -9.76
C LEU A 394 -23.80 -7.83 -9.06
N LYS A 395 -23.70 -7.46 -7.78
CA LYS A 395 -22.76 -7.93 -6.77
C LYS A 395 -22.36 -9.40 -6.97
N ASP A 396 -21.11 -9.65 -7.39
CA ASP A 396 -20.39 -10.85 -6.97
C ASP A 396 -19.36 -10.42 -5.94
N GLU A 397 -19.63 -10.72 -4.67
CA GLU A 397 -18.79 -10.29 -3.54
C GLU A 397 -17.37 -10.88 -3.56
N ALA A 398 -17.15 -11.90 -4.40
CA ALA A 398 -15.89 -12.61 -4.52
C ALA A 398 -15.00 -12.10 -5.67
N ASP A 399 -15.58 -11.51 -6.72
CA ASP A 399 -14.90 -11.19 -7.98
C ASP A 399 -15.28 -9.77 -8.47
N HIS A 400 -14.72 -8.73 -7.82
CA HIS A 400 -14.75 -7.38 -8.38
C HIS A 400 -13.77 -7.30 -9.55
N TYR A 401 -14.27 -6.97 -10.75
CA TYR A 401 -13.46 -6.90 -11.97
C TYR A 401 -12.81 -5.53 -12.20
N ILE A 402 -13.33 -4.43 -11.63
CA ILE A 402 -12.88 -3.07 -11.97
C ILE A 402 -12.47 -2.26 -10.73
N VAL A 403 -13.18 -2.39 -9.62
CA VAL A 403 -12.80 -1.77 -8.35
C VAL A 403 -12.58 -2.87 -7.33
N SER A 404 -11.38 -3.48 -7.34
CA SER A 404 -10.97 -4.24 -6.16
C SER A 404 -10.82 -3.24 -5.02
N LEU A 405 -11.82 -3.16 -4.15
CA LEU A 405 -11.71 -2.30 -2.98
C LEU A 405 -10.47 -2.69 -2.19
N PRO A 406 -9.79 -1.74 -1.54
CA PRO A 406 -8.67 -2.04 -0.69
C PRO A 406 -9.07 -3.02 0.42
N LEU A 407 -8.33 -4.12 0.54
CA LEU A 407 -8.56 -5.19 1.50
C LEU A 407 -7.30 -5.41 2.33
N GLU A 408 -7.48 -5.65 3.62
CA GLU A 408 -6.44 -6.22 4.46
C GLU A 408 -6.59 -7.74 4.42
N ILE A 409 -5.52 -8.47 4.14
CA ILE A 409 -5.56 -9.93 3.98
C ILE A 409 -4.58 -10.55 4.95
N ALA A 410 -5.08 -11.07 6.07
CA ALA A 410 -4.27 -11.78 7.06
C ALA A 410 -4.41 -13.30 6.84
N SER A 411 -3.82 -13.84 5.77
CA SER A 411 -4.04 -15.26 5.41
C SER A 411 -3.27 -16.25 6.28
N GLY A 412 -2.04 -15.90 6.66
CA GLY A 412 -1.13 -16.75 7.42
C GLY A 412 -0.69 -18.03 6.72
N ASP A 413 -0.88 -18.16 5.41
CA ASP A 413 -0.61 -19.36 4.59
C ASP A 413 0.85 -19.46 4.10
N GLY A 414 1.70 -18.50 4.47
CA GLY A 414 3.06 -18.35 3.97
C GLY A 414 4.15 -18.70 4.96
N PHE A 415 4.70 -17.67 5.60
CA PHE A 415 5.88 -17.76 6.46
C PHE A 415 5.49 -17.54 7.92
N ARG A 416 6.30 -18.09 8.83
CA ARG A 416 6.03 -18.07 10.27
C ARG A 416 7.30 -17.74 11.04
N VAL A 417 7.18 -16.76 11.94
CA VAL A 417 8.28 -16.27 12.79
C VAL A 417 7.90 -16.49 14.27
N GLY A 418 8.87 -16.88 15.09
CA GLY A 418 8.71 -17.19 16.51
C GLY A 418 8.74 -18.70 16.80
N PHE A 419 8.15 -19.10 17.94
CA PHE A 419 8.16 -20.46 18.49
C PHE A 419 7.68 -21.56 17.51
N GLN A 420 8.54 -22.50 17.06
CA GLN A 420 8.26 -23.46 15.95
C GLN A 420 7.53 -24.77 16.35
N GLY A 421 6.41 -24.67 17.06
CA GLY A 421 5.59 -25.84 17.46
C GLY A 421 4.85 -26.59 16.33
N ASP A 422 3.70 -27.20 16.65
CA ASP A 422 2.86 -27.92 15.68
C ASP A 422 2.02 -26.94 14.83
N ASN A 423 2.65 -26.41 13.79
CA ASN A 423 2.10 -25.34 12.94
C ASN A 423 0.91 -25.78 12.07
N LEU A 424 0.63 -27.08 11.94
CA LEU A 424 -0.44 -27.62 11.08
C LEU A 424 -1.83 -27.48 11.72
N LYS A 425 -1.89 -27.36 13.05
CA LYS A 425 -3.13 -27.17 13.81
C LYS A 425 -3.61 -25.72 13.82
N GLU A 426 -2.74 -24.77 13.46
CA GLU A 426 -3.07 -23.36 13.34
C GLU A 426 -3.90 -23.12 12.06
N ARG A 427 -4.98 -22.33 12.16
CA ARG A 427 -5.84 -22.03 11.00
C ARG A 427 -5.11 -21.15 9.99
N VAL A 428 -5.39 -21.36 8.71
CA VAL A 428 -4.93 -20.49 7.62
C VAL A 428 -6.10 -20.21 6.68
N LEU A 429 -6.11 -19.03 6.08
CA LEU A 429 -7.05 -18.72 5.02
C LEU A 429 -6.41 -19.06 3.67
N LYS A 430 -7.01 -20.00 2.94
CA LYS A 430 -6.64 -20.28 1.55
C LYS A 430 -7.53 -19.45 0.63
N SER A 431 -6.95 -18.53 -0.13
CA SER A 431 -7.72 -17.66 -1.01
C SER A 431 -8.33 -18.41 -2.19
N SER A 432 -9.66 -18.38 -2.32
CA SER A 432 -10.39 -18.99 -3.45
C SER A 432 -10.34 -18.13 -4.71
N SER A 433 -10.13 -16.81 -4.59
CA SER A 433 -10.14 -15.84 -5.69
C SER A 433 -8.88 -15.93 -6.55
N TYR A 434 -9.07 -15.98 -7.87
CA TYR A 434 -8.01 -16.03 -8.87
C TYR A 434 -7.15 -14.75 -8.85
N LEU A 435 -7.78 -13.57 -8.75
CA LEU A 435 -7.08 -12.28 -8.65
C LEU A 435 -6.14 -12.23 -7.45
N LYS A 436 -6.61 -12.73 -6.30
CA LYS A 436 -5.79 -12.84 -5.09
C LYS A 436 -4.64 -13.83 -5.28
N ARG A 437 -4.84 -14.98 -5.95
CA ARG A 437 -3.73 -15.90 -6.32
C ARG A 437 -2.70 -15.26 -7.25
N VAL A 438 -3.15 -14.51 -8.27
CA VAL A 438 -2.27 -13.84 -9.23
C VAL A 438 -1.48 -12.71 -8.55
N MET A 439 -2.09 -11.92 -7.67
CA MET A 439 -1.38 -10.94 -6.82
C MET A 439 -0.49 -11.61 -5.77
N SER A 440 -0.76 -12.87 -5.39
CA SER A 440 0.06 -13.66 -4.48
C SER A 440 1.29 -14.31 -5.12
N ASP A 441 1.39 -14.39 -6.45
CA ASP A 441 2.56 -15.00 -7.12
C ASP A 441 3.68 -13.98 -7.36
N ARG A 442 4.02 -13.22 -6.31
CA ARG A 442 5.16 -12.29 -6.32
C ARG A 442 6.43 -13.01 -5.90
N GLY A 443 7.56 -12.64 -6.49
CA GLY A 443 8.87 -13.03 -5.97
C GLY A 443 9.03 -12.50 -4.53
N VAL A 444 9.36 -13.42 -3.61
CA VAL A 444 9.56 -13.15 -2.17
C VAL A 444 10.92 -13.66 -1.71
N THR A 445 11.49 -13.02 -0.70
CA THR A 445 12.74 -13.43 -0.06
C THR A 445 12.51 -13.42 1.43
N ARG A 446 12.77 -14.58 2.06
CA ARG A 446 12.37 -14.86 3.43
C ARG A 446 13.60 -14.92 4.33
N PRO A 447 13.48 -14.53 5.61
CA PRO A 447 14.51 -14.79 6.61
C PRO A 447 14.86 -16.28 6.63
N LYS A 448 16.15 -16.61 6.75
CA LYS A 448 16.58 -18.02 6.85
C LYS A 448 16.30 -18.60 8.22
N VAL A 449 16.35 -17.74 9.24
CA VAL A 449 16.06 -18.08 10.63
C VAL A 449 14.60 -17.70 10.91
N LYS A 450 13.89 -18.56 11.64
CA LYS A 450 12.48 -18.34 11.98
C LYS A 450 12.29 -17.85 13.41
N GLU A 451 13.29 -18.05 14.26
CA GLU A 451 13.32 -17.62 15.65
C GLU A 451 13.61 -16.12 15.76
N TRP A 452 13.03 -15.49 16.77
CA TRP A 452 13.27 -14.08 17.05
C TRP A 452 14.68 -13.80 17.53
N LYS A 453 15.27 -12.74 17.00
CA LYS A 453 16.27 -11.97 17.74
C LYS A 453 15.53 -10.99 18.65
N ARG A 454 15.83 -11.06 19.93
CA ARG A 454 15.13 -10.31 20.99
C ARG A 454 15.99 -9.13 21.40
N VAL A 455 15.42 -7.93 21.36
CA VAL A 455 16.12 -6.71 21.80
C VAL A 455 15.28 -6.02 22.87
N LEU A 456 15.82 -5.88 24.08
CA LEU A 456 15.14 -5.15 25.15
C LEU A 456 15.35 -3.65 24.96
N LEU A 457 14.29 -2.86 25.00
CA LEU A 457 14.31 -1.39 24.95
C LEU A 457 14.59 -0.79 26.34
N ASN A 458 15.60 -1.33 27.01
CA ASN A 458 16.09 -0.82 28.29
C ASN A 458 17.59 -1.13 28.45
N PRO A 459 18.49 -0.14 28.33
CA PRO A 459 18.20 1.27 28.03
C PRO A 459 17.59 1.44 26.62
N GLU A 460 16.84 2.52 26.41
CA GLU A 460 16.30 2.86 25.09
C GLU A 460 17.45 3.20 24.12
N PRO A 461 17.57 2.56 22.95
CA PRO A 461 18.55 2.96 21.94
C PRO A 461 18.22 4.35 21.38
N ASP A 462 19.24 5.08 20.93
CA ASP A 462 19.15 6.49 20.53
C ASP A 462 18.03 6.76 19.51
N TRP A 463 17.84 5.86 18.54
CA TRP A 463 16.81 6.01 17.50
C TRP A 463 15.37 6.06 18.05
N VAL A 464 15.12 5.57 19.27
CA VAL A 464 13.80 5.70 19.93
C VAL A 464 13.46 7.18 20.21
N GLN A 465 14.46 8.05 20.36
CA GLN A 465 14.23 9.48 20.58
C GLN A 465 13.92 10.25 19.30
N TYR A 466 14.07 9.63 18.13
CA TYR A 466 13.83 10.28 16.85
C TYR A 466 12.35 10.62 16.65
N LYS A 467 12.04 11.92 16.50
CA LYS A 467 10.67 12.46 16.37
C LYS A 467 10.19 12.62 14.93
N GLY A 468 11.08 12.46 13.95
CA GLY A 468 10.76 12.62 12.54
C GLY A 468 10.05 11.41 11.93
N LEU A 469 9.89 11.46 10.61
CA LEU A 469 9.25 10.39 9.83
C LEU A 469 10.26 9.32 9.43
N TRP A 470 9.85 8.05 9.54
CA TRP A 470 10.63 6.88 9.14
C TRP A 470 10.34 6.52 7.68
N GLY A 471 10.65 7.42 6.75
CA GLY A 471 10.33 7.28 5.33
C GLY A 471 9.95 8.62 4.72
N VAL A 472 9.92 8.70 3.38
CA VAL A 472 9.65 9.95 2.66
C VAL A 472 8.36 10.64 3.08
N LYS A 473 8.35 11.97 3.04
CA LYS A 473 7.18 12.80 3.31
C LYS A 473 6.37 13.01 2.04
N SER A 474 5.17 12.46 1.99
CA SER A 474 4.22 12.59 0.88
C SER A 474 3.20 13.71 1.12
N LEU A 475 2.44 14.06 0.07
CA LEU A 475 1.31 15.00 0.18
C LEU A 475 0.14 14.39 0.96
N LEU A 476 -0.05 13.07 0.84
CA LEU A 476 -1.02 12.31 1.60
C LEU A 476 -0.37 11.81 2.88
N ASP A 477 -1.03 12.04 4.02
CA ASP A 477 -0.48 11.67 5.32
C ASP A 477 -0.22 10.16 5.41
N ASP A 478 -1.20 9.35 4.99
CA ASP A 478 -1.09 7.89 5.03
C ASP A 478 -0.02 7.33 4.08
N GLU A 479 0.44 8.09 3.09
CA GLU A 479 1.52 7.70 2.15
C GLU A 479 2.90 8.25 2.58
N SER A 480 2.95 8.95 3.71
CA SER A 480 4.21 9.42 4.27
C SER A 480 4.73 8.40 5.29
N GLY A 481 6.05 8.29 5.41
CA GLY A 481 6.67 7.41 6.41
C GLY A 481 6.05 7.59 7.80
N PRO A 482 5.83 6.51 8.57
CA PRO A 482 5.22 6.60 9.88
C PRO A 482 6.18 7.25 10.88
N PRO A 483 5.68 7.91 11.94
CA PRO A 483 6.55 8.30 13.04
C PRO A 483 6.92 7.05 13.85
N GLY A 484 8.03 7.15 14.59
CA GLY A 484 8.56 6.04 15.38
C GLY A 484 7.60 5.49 16.45
N PRO A 485 8.02 4.45 17.19
CA PRO A 485 7.13 3.74 18.12
C PRO A 485 6.73 4.61 19.33
N LYS A 486 7.58 5.56 19.72
CA LYS A 486 7.39 6.44 20.89
C LYS A 486 6.60 7.72 20.60
N TRP A 487 6.78 8.30 19.41
CA TRP A 487 6.33 9.66 19.10
C TRP A 487 5.16 9.66 18.11
N ASP A 488 4.22 10.59 18.29
CA ASP A 488 3.08 10.80 17.39
C ASP A 488 3.48 11.68 16.18
N ARG A 489 2.67 11.71 15.13
CA ARG A 489 2.94 12.58 13.97
C ARG A 489 2.81 14.05 14.38
N THR A 490 3.67 14.89 13.82
CA THR A 490 3.63 16.35 13.99
C THR A 490 2.28 16.90 13.55
N LYS A 491 1.57 17.55 14.48
CA LYS A 491 0.35 18.32 14.19
C LYS A 491 0.73 19.78 13.92
N LYS A 492 -0.18 20.56 13.33
CA LYS A 492 0.04 21.97 12.89
C LYS A 492 0.72 22.89 13.92
N ASN A 493 0.64 22.58 15.22
CA ASN A 493 1.23 23.36 16.31
C ASN A 493 2.67 22.93 16.73
N HIS A 494 3.38 22.13 15.92
CA HIS A 494 4.82 21.84 16.08
C HIS A 494 5.26 21.28 17.46
N ASN A 495 4.36 20.56 18.13
CA ASN A 495 4.69 19.86 19.38
C ASN A 495 4.33 18.38 19.24
N VAL A 496 5.34 17.57 18.97
CA VAL A 496 5.22 16.12 18.93
C VAL A 496 5.04 15.58 20.35
N LYS A 497 3.94 14.85 20.55
CA LYS A 497 3.62 14.20 21.82
C LYS A 497 4.03 12.74 21.77
N GLN A 498 4.30 12.16 22.92
CA GLN A 498 4.42 10.71 23.01
C GLN A 498 3.07 10.06 22.70
N ARG A 499 3.11 8.92 22.02
CA ARG A 499 1.89 8.15 21.76
C ARG A 499 1.29 7.66 23.08
N VAL A 500 -0.04 7.62 23.15
CA VAL A 500 -0.76 7.13 24.34
C VAL A 500 -0.34 5.68 24.64
N ARG A 501 -0.21 4.85 23.60
CA ARG A 501 0.28 3.47 23.71
C ARG A 501 1.70 3.33 24.29
N TRP A 502 2.54 4.37 24.22
CA TRP A 502 3.89 4.35 24.80
C TRP A 502 3.87 4.88 26.24
N SER A 503 3.24 6.04 26.44
CA SER A 503 3.28 6.80 27.68
C SER A 503 2.28 6.35 28.74
N LYS A 504 1.10 5.86 28.32
CA LYS A 504 -0.01 5.43 29.19
C LYS A 504 -0.69 4.17 28.63
N PRO A 505 0.03 3.05 28.47
CA PRO A 505 -0.51 1.86 27.82
C PRO A 505 -1.73 1.24 28.53
N LEU A 506 -1.87 1.40 29.86
CA LEU A 506 -3.09 0.97 30.56
C LEU A 506 -4.31 1.84 30.23
N SER A 507 -4.12 3.16 30.10
CA SER A 507 -5.21 4.06 29.67
C SER A 507 -5.67 3.74 28.25
N TRP A 508 -4.74 3.34 27.38
CA TRP A 508 -5.06 2.93 26.03
C TRP A 508 -5.86 1.61 25.98
N LEU A 509 -5.53 0.63 26.83
CA LEU A 509 -6.34 -0.59 26.97
C LEU A 509 -7.80 -0.23 27.31
N ALA A 510 -8.00 0.63 28.31
CA ALA A 510 -9.33 1.06 28.74
C ALA A 510 -10.10 1.85 27.66
N GLU A 511 -9.40 2.49 26.71
CA GLU A 511 -10.02 3.13 25.55
C GLU A 511 -10.51 2.09 24.54
N LEU A 512 -9.69 1.08 24.24
CA LEU A 512 -10.05 0.01 23.30
C LEU A 512 -11.18 -0.87 23.84
N GLU A 513 -11.24 -1.13 25.14
CA GLU A 513 -12.35 -1.84 25.78
C GLU A 513 -13.71 -1.15 25.59
N LYS A 514 -13.73 0.18 25.50
CA LYS A 514 -14.97 0.95 25.25
C LYS A 514 -15.42 0.93 23.80
N LEU A 515 -14.49 0.70 22.86
CA LEU A 515 -14.78 0.66 21.42
C LEU A 515 -15.28 -0.73 20.96
N LYS A 516 -15.18 -1.73 21.83
CA LYS A 516 -15.63 -3.09 21.54
C LYS A 516 -17.16 -3.15 21.60
N HIS A 517 -17.79 -3.05 20.43
CA HIS A 517 -19.22 -3.25 20.23
C HIS A 517 -19.60 -4.74 20.23
#